data_AF-A0AAV4JV75-F1
#
_entry.id   AF-A0AAV4JV75-F1
#
_cell.length_a   1.000
_cell.length_b   1.000
_cell.length_c   1.000
_cell.angle_alpha   90.00
_cell.angle_beta   90.00
_cell.angle_gamma   90.00
#
_symmetry.space_group_name_H-M   'P 1'
#
loop_
_entity.id
_entity.type
_entity.pdbx_description
1 polymer ?
#
loop_
_entity_poly.entity_id
_entity_poly.type
_entity_poly.pdbx_seq_one_letter_code
_entity_poly.pdbx_strand_id
1 'polypeptide(L)'
;MGGQTARPEIEPRNALDFFDGGKRALLGVNGTAGIFCSFPQDHLSITQCFGDSALATGLLIICALSVVDKKNMNAPAWFYPICIGLVVLAIVCGFAHNSGATINPAKDLAPRLFIFLAGWGKEAFR
;
A
#
# COMPACT_ATOMS: atom_id res chain seq x y z
N MET A 1 30.86 -18.83 -32.96
CA MET A 1 30.38 -19.73 -31.89
C MET A 1 30.88 -19.19 -30.56
N GLY A 2 30.17 -18.20 -30.00
CA GLY A 2 30.51 -17.59 -28.71
C GLY A 2 29.47 -18.04 -27.68
N GLY A 3 29.92 -18.71 -26.63
CA GLY A 3 29.07 -19.33 -25.62
C GLY A 3 28.20 -18.29 -24.91
N GLN A 4 26.89 -18.52 -24.96
CA GLN A 4 25.98 -18.00 -23.95
C GLN A 4 26.22 -18.85 -22.70
N THR A 5 26.98 -18.30 -21.75
CA THR A 5 27.06 -18.85 -20.40
C THR A 5 25.69 -18.67 -19.76
N ALA A 6 24.91 -19.75 -19.76
CA ALA A 6 23.62 -19.83 -19.10
C ALA A 6 23.80 -19.46 -17.63
N ARG A 7 23.28 -18.29 -17.22
CA ARG A 7 22.95 -18.07 -15.81
C ARG A 7 21.97 -19.17 -15.43
N PRO A 8 22.07 -19.80 -14.24
CA PRO A 8 21.03 -20.70 -13.80
C PRO A 8 19.75 -19.88 -13.66
N GLU A 9 18.88 -19.94 -14.66
CA GLU A 9 17.53 -19.42 -14.58
C GLU A 9 16.83 -20.26 -13.53
N ILE A 10 16.63 -19.67 -12.34
CA ILE A 10 15.75 -20.24 -11.34
C ILE A 10 14.39 -20.31 -12.04
N GLU A 11 13.87 -21.51 -12.29
CA GLU A 11 12.55 -21.67 -12.87
C GLU A 11 11.55 -20.88 -12.00
N PRO A 12 10.75 -19.97 -12.59
CA PRO A 12 9.92 -19.07 -11.82
C PRO A 12 8.83 -19.86 -11.08
N ARG A 13 8.92 -19.92 -9.75
CA ARG A 13 8.03 -20.73 -8.91
C ARG A 13 6.66 -20.09 -8.68
N ASN A 14 6.54 -18.78 -8.88
CA ASN A 14 5.32 -18.01 -8.69
C ASN A 14 5.35 -16.71 -9.52
N ALA A 15 4.24 -15.97 -9.50
CA ALA A 15 4.10 -14.72 -10.26
C ALA A 15 5.13 -13.64 -9.88
N LEU A 16 5.56 -13.59 -8.60
CA LEU A 16 6.58 -12.64 -8.17
C LEU A 16 7.94 -13.01 -8.77
N ASP A 17 8.34 -14.28 -8.68
CA ASP A 17 9.60 -14.79 -9.24
C ASP A 17 9.64 -14.60 -10.77
N PHE A 18 8.50 -14.74 -11.46
CA PHE A 18 8.37 -14.46 -12.89
C PHE A 18 8.60 -12.99 -13.22
N PHE A 19 8.09 -12.06 -12.41
CA PHE A 19 8.21 -10.62 -12.65
C PHE A 19 9.56 -10.03 -12.21
N ASP A 20 10.05 -10.40 -11.02
CA ASP A 20 11.27 -9.83 -10.43
C ASP A 20 12.54 -10.68 -10.65
N GLY A 21 12.42 -11.83 -11.34
CA GLY A 21 13.53 -12.75 -11.61
C GLY A 21 14.04 -13.47 -10.35
N GLY A 22 13.19 -13.62 -9.33
CA GLY A 22 13.52 -14.18 -8.03
C GLY A 22 14.30 -13.23 -7.12
N LYS A 23 14.43 -11.95 -7.50
CA LYS A 23 15.16 -10.93 -6.73
C LYS A 23 14.18 -9.89 -6.21
N ARG A 24 13.95 -9.93 -4.89
CA ARG A 24 13.02 -9.02 -4.20
C ARG A 24 13.51 -7.57 -4.24
N ALA A 25 13.04 -6.82 -5.22
CA ALA A 25 13.30 -5.39 -5.35
C ALA A 25 12.17 -4.58 -4.67
N LEU A 26 12.56 -3.50 -4.00
CA LEU A 26 11.62 -2.64 -3.27
C LEU A 26 10.76 -1.81 -4.24
N LEU A 27 11.41 -0.96 -5.05
CA LEU A 27 10.82 -0.03 -6.00
C LEU A 27 11.52 -0.16 -7.37
N GLY A 28 11.02 0.58 -8.37
CA GLY A 28 11.55 0.57 -9.74
C GLY A 28 10.81 -0.38 -10.67
N VAL A 29 11.37 -0.63 -11.85
CA VAL A 29 10.72 -1.42 -12.92
C VAL A 29 10.34 -2.84 -12.47
N ASN A 30 11.14 -3.43 -11.59
CA ASN A 30 10.91 -4.76 -11.03
C ASN A 30 10.50 -4.71 -9.55
N GLY A 31 10.09 -3.54 -9.04
CA GLY A 31 9.72 -3.33 -7.64
C GLY A 31 8.40 -4.03 -7.30
N THR A 32 8.43 -4.92 -6.32
CA THR A 32 7.27 -5.73 -5.92
C THR A 32 6.78 -5.43 -4.50
N ALA A 33 7.52 -4.64 -3.72
CA ALA A 33 7.15 -4.33 -2.33
C ALA A 33 5.86 -3.50 -2.21
N GLY A 34 5.57 -2.66 -3.21
CA GLY A 34 4.37 -1.80 -3.25
C GLY A 34 3.04 -2.57 -3.27
N ILE A 35 3.07 -3.87 -3.53
CA ILE A 35 1.91 -4.76 -3.41
C ILE A 35 1.46 -4.89 -1.95
N PHE A 36 2.41 -4.82 -1.01
CA PHE A 36 2.19 -5.14 0.40
C PHE A 36 2.03 -3.88 1.26
N CYS A 37 2.90 -2.89 1.08
CA CYS A 37 2.88 -1.66 1.85
C CYS A 37 3.10 -0.44 0.97
N SER A 38 2.75 0.72 1.50
CA SER A 38 2.85 2.00 0.81
C SER A 38 4.26 2.57 0.91
N PHE A 39 4.71 3.23 -0.16
CA PHE A 39 5.97 3.97 -0.23
C PHE A 39 5.71 5.38 -0.76
N PRO A 40 6.36 6.41 -0.19
CA PRO A 40 6.20 7.78 -0.66
C PRO A 40 6.85 7.98 -2.02
N GLN A 41 6.34 8.95 -2.79
CA GLN A 41 7.04 9.44 -3.98
C GLN A 41 8.36 10.14 -3.61
N ASP A 42 9.36 10.02 -4.47
CA ASP A 42 10.73 10.51 -4.23
C ASP A 42 10.81 12.03 -3.95
N HIS A 43 9.84 12.82 -4.43
CA HIS A 43 9.81 14.26 -4.29
C HIS A 43 9.12 14.76 -3.00
N LEU A 44 8.59 13.86 -2.16
CA LEU A 44 7.88 14.21 -0.94
C LEU A 44 8.79 14.16 0.29
N SER A 45 8.70 15.21 1.12
CA SER A 45 9.30 15.23 2.46
C SER A 45 8.47 14.43 3.46
N ILE A 46 9.11 13.99 4.55
CA ILE A 46 8.43 13.28 5.65
C ILE A 46 7.26 14.11 6.22
N THR A 47 7.43 15.43 6.34
CA THR A 47 6.36 16.34 6.82
C THR A 47 5.16 16.34 5.87
N GLN A 48 5.39 16.33 4.56
CA GLN A 48 4.31 16.24 3.58
C GLN A 48 3.60 14.90 3.66
N CYS A 49 4.33 13.78 3.76
CA CYS A 49 3.75 12.45 3.93
C CYS A 49 2.92 12.32 5.22
N PHE A 50 3.41 12.91 6.31
CA PHE A 50 2.66 12.97 7.56
C PHE A 50 1.37 13.79 7.41
N GLY A 51 1.44 14.98 6.80
CA GLY A 51 0.26 15.81 6.55
C GLY A 51 -0.77 15.14 5.65
N ASP A 52 -0.30 14.49 4.58
CA ASP A 52 -1.13 13.69 3.65
C ASP A 52 -1.87 12.56 4.38
N SER A 53 -1.13 11.76 5.17
CA SER A 53 -1.69 10.64 5.92
C SER A 53 -2.63 11.11 7.04
N ALA A 54 -2.28 12.18 7.75
CA ALA A 54 -3.12 12.76 8.80
C ALA A 54 -4.44 13.31 8.23
N LEU A 55 -4.38 14.02 7.11
CA LEU A 55 -5.57 14.55 6.45
C LEU A 55 -6.48 13.42 5.91
N ALA A 56 -5.90 12.46 5.20
CA ALA A 56 -6.65 11.33 4.65
C ALA A 56 -7.31 10.47 5.76
N THR A 57 -6.58 10.21 6.85
CA THR A 57 -7.11 9.49 8.01
C THR A 57 -8.19 10.30 8.73
N GLY A 58 -8.00 11.62 8.87
CA GLY A 58 -9.00 12.52 9.45
C GLY A 58 -10.31 12.50 8.66
N LEU A 59 -10.23 12.57 7.33
CA LEU A 59 -11.40 12.45 6.44
C LEU A 59 -12.09 11.09 6.60
N LEU A 60 -11.33 10.00 6.65
CA LEU A 60 -11.89 8.66 6.89
C LEU A 60 -12.67 8.61 8.21
N ILE A 61 -12.09 9.13 9.30
CA ILE A 61 -12.72 9.13 10.63
C ILE A 61 -14.00 9.96 10.62
N ILE A 62 -13.96 11.19 10.08
CA ILE A 62 -15.13 12.07 10.03
C ILE A 62 -16.26 11.42 9.24
N CYS A 63 -15.96 10.89 8.04
CA CYS A 63 -16.96 10.25 7.20
C CYS A 63 -17.49 8.95 7.82
N ALA A 64 -16.63 8.11 8.38
CA ALA A 64 -17.05 6.87 9.04
C ALA A 64 -17.97 7.16 10.24
N LEU A 65 -17.62 8.13 11.09
CA LEU A 65 -18.46 8.57 12.21
C LEU A 65 -19.80 9.14 11.71
N SER A 66 -19.76 9.93 10.63
CA SER A 66 -20.97 10.51 10.01
C SER A 66 -21.94 9.45 9.49
N VAL A 67 -21.43 8.33 8.97
CA VAL A 67 -22.23 7.20 8.47
C VAL A 67 -22.89 6.42 9.61
N VAL A 68 -22.15 6.15 10.69
CA VAL A 68 -22.66 5.36 11.83
C VAL A 68 -23.48 6.18 12.83
N ASP A 69 -23.42 7.51 12.75
CA ASP A 69 -24.22 8.39 13.58
C ASP A 69 -25.71 8.32 13.20
N LYS A 70 -26.50 7.75 14.10
CA LYS A 70 -27.96 7.61 13.98
C LYS A 70 -28.68 8.96 13.92
N LYS A 71 -28.06 10.05 14.39
CA LYS A 71 -28.62 11.41 14.33
C LYS A 71 -28.32 12.13 13.02
N ASN A 72 -27.41 11.62 12.21
CA ASN A 72 -27.00 12.24 10.96
C ASN A 72 -27.63 11.52 9.76
N MET A 73 -27.10 10.34 9.40
CA MET A 73 -27.54 9.62 8.20
C MET A 73 -28.72 8.68 8.49
N ASN A 74 -28.83 8.18 9.73
CA ASN A 74 -29.84 7.20 10.17
C ASN A 74 -30.05 6.04 9.18
N ALA A 75 -28.96 5.60 8.53
CA ALA A 75 -29.01 4.52 7.55
C ALA A 75 -29.22 3.16 8.24
N PRO A 76 -29.82 2.17 7.54
CA PRO A 76 -29.93 0.81 8.06
C PRO A 76 -28.54 0.18 8.20
N ALA A 77 -28.34 -0.64 9.23
CA ALA A 77 -27.03 -1.17 9.61
C ALA A 77 -26.32 -1.98 8.51
N TRP A 78 -27.06 -2.64 7.63
CA TRP A 78 -26.50 -3.38 6.50
C TRP A 78 -25.84 -2.48 5.45
N PHE A 79 -26.16 -1.19 5.43
CA PHE A 79 -25.65 -0.22 4.46
C PHE A 79 -24.33 0.44 4.88
N TYR A 80 -24.00 0.43 6.17
CA TYR A 80 -22.76 1.01 6.70
C TYR A 80 -21.48 0.53 5.99
N PRO A 81 -21.24 -0.79 5.77
CA PRO A 81 -20.02 -1.23 5.11
C PRO A 81 -19.90 -0.73 3.67
N ILE A 82 -21.02 -0.58 2.95
CA ILE A 82 -21.02 -0.06 1.57
C ILE A 82 -20.60 1.41 1.57
N CYS A 83 -21.18 2.22 2.45
CA CYS A 83 -20.82 3.63 2.59
C CYS A 83 -19.35 3.82 2.98
N ILE A 84 -18.89 3.09 3.99
CA ILE A 84 -17.48 3.17 4.43
C ILE A 84 -16.54 2.71 3.32
N GLY A 85 -16.90 1.65 2.58
CA GLY A 85 -16.13 1.20 1.41
C GLY A 85 -16.01 2.27 0.32
N LEU A 86 -17.10 2.99 0.02
CA LEU A 86 -17.08 4.10 -0.94
C LEU A 86 -16.24 5.29 -0.45
N VAL A 87 -16.27 5.58 0.85
CA VAL A 87 -15.40 6.60 1.47
C VAL A 87 -13.93 6.20 1.31
N VAL A 88 -13.58 4.96 1.63
CA VAL A 88 -12.20 4.45 1.45
C VAL A 88 -11.79 4.53 -0.02
N LEU A 89 -12.65 4.11 -0.95
CA LEU A 89 -12.39 4.21 -2.39
C LEU A 89 -12.11 5.66 -2.81
N ALA A 90 -12.95 6.61 -2.41
CA ALA A 90 -12.79 8.02 -2.74
C ALA A 90 -11.46 8.58 -2.20
N ILE A 91 -11.09 8.24 -0.96
CA ILE A 91 -9.82 8.67 -0.36
C ILE A 91 -8.65 8.05 -1.11
N VAL A 92 -8.68 6.76 -1.43
CA VAL A 92 -7.60 6.10 -2.18
C VAL A 92 -7.46 6.73 -3.56
N CYS A 93 -8.54 6.96 -4.30
CA CYS A 93 -8.47 7.63 -5.61
C CYS A 93 -7.91 9.06 -5.51
N GLY A 94 -8.16 9.78 -4.42
CA GLY A 94 -7.69 11.16 -4.22
C GLY A 94 -6.27 11.30 -3.65
N PHE A 95 -5.86 10.38 -2.77
CA PHE A 95 -4.65 10.51 -1.94
C PHE A 95 -3.59 9.42 -2.22
N ALA A 96 -3.87 8.42 -3.06
CA ALA A 96 -2.91 7.32 -3.30
C ALA A 96 -1.62 7.78 -3.98
N HIS A 97 -1.65 8.84 -4.80
CA HIS A 97 -0.47 9.23 -5.57
C HIS A 97 0.71 9.68 -4.69
N ASN A 98 0.44 10.36 -3.57
CA ASN A 98 1.48 10.92 -2.72
C ASN A 98 2.21 9.84 -1.92
N SER A 99 1.53 9.26 -0.94
CA SER A 99 2.11 8.31 0.02
C SER A 99 1.41 6.95 0.00
N GLY A 100 0.66 6.62 -1.07
CA GLY A 100 -0.09 5.38 -1.17
C GLY A 100 -1.34 5.33 -0.27
N ALA A 101 -1.92 6.49 0.09
CA ALA A 101 -3.08 6.63 0.96
C ALA A 101 -2.93 5.83 2.27
N THR A 102 -1.91 6.16 3.06
CA THR A 102 -1.58 5.46 4.31
C THR A 102 -2.53 5.87 5.45
N ILE A 103 -3.78 5.42 5.37
CA ILE A 103 -4.87 5.78 6.29
C ILE A 103 -5.01 4.86 7.51
N ASN A 104 -4.18 3.82 7.59
CA ASN A 104 -4.25 2.81 8.64
C ASN A 104 -2.86 2.24 8.96
N PRO A 105 -2.34 2.43 10.19
CA PRO A 105 -1.05 1.87 10.60
C PRO A 105 -0.96 0.35 10.47
N ALA A 106 -2.04 -0.39 10.77
CA ALA A 106 -2.04 -1.85 10.67
C ALA A 106 -1.99 -2.35 9.22
N LYS A 107 -2.62 -1.62 8.27
CA LYS A 107 -2.56 -1.90 6.83
C LYS A 107 -1.13 -1.78 6.30
N ASP A 108 -0.30 -0.94 6.92
CA ASP A 108 1.04 -0.66 6.43
C ASP A 108 2.13 -1.42 7.21
N LEU A 109 2.14 -1.30 8.53
CA LEU A 109 3.20 -1.84 9.38
C LEU A 109 3.30 -3.37 9.32
N ALA A 110 2.17 -4.09 9.38
CA ALA A 110 2.19 -5.54 9.39
C ALA A 110 2.70 -6.11 8.04
N PRO A 111 2.23 -5.65 6.88
CA PRO A 111 2.85 -6.02 5.61
C PRO A 111 4.31 -5.58 5.48
N ARG A 112 4.69 -4.42 6.04
CA ARG A 112 6.08 -3.95 6.04
C ARG A 112 7.02 -4.91 6.80
N LEU A 113 6.57 -5.40 7.96
CA LEU A 113 7.26 -6.46 8.72
C LEU A 113 7.33 -7.76 7.93
N PHE A 114 6.25 -8.14 7.22
CA PHE A 114 6.24 -9.32 6.38
C PHE A 114 7.31 -9.24 5.27
N ILE A 115 7.34 -8.16 4.48
CA ILE A 115 8.31 -8.03 3.37
C ILE A 115 9.77 -7.94 3.88
N PHE A 116 9.97 -7.34 5.06
CA PHE A 116 11.27 -7.31 5.72
C PHE A 116 11.80 -8.74 5.95
N LEU A 117 10.96 -9.64 6.45
CA LEU A 117 11.29 -11.04 6.70
C LEU A 117 11.31 -11.90 5.42
N ALA A 118 10.49 -11.55 4.42
CA ALA A 118 10.30 -12.33 3.20
C ALA A 118 11.36 -12.07 2.10
N GLY A 119 12.41 -11.30 2.40
CA GLY A 119 13.59 -11.16 1.54
C GLY A 119 13.80 -9.81 0.88
N TRP A 120 12.90 -8.82 1.08
CA TRP A 120 13.15 -7.43 0.64
C TRP A 120 14.15 -6.71 1.57
N GLY A 121 14.32 -7.21 2.79
CA GLY A 121 15.34 -6.74 3.74
C GLY A 121 15.01 -5.39 4.38
N LYS A 122 16.04 -4.76 4.97
CA LYS A 122 15.90 -3.52 5.78
C LYS A 122 15.35 -2.32 5.01
N GLU A 123 15.52 -2.30 3.69
CA GLU A 123 14.96 -1.26 2.82
C GLU A 123 13.43 -1.18 2.92
N ALA A 124 12.77 -2.23 3.41
CA ALA A 124 11.37 -2.19 3.79
C ALA A 124 11.02 -1.10 4.82
N PHE A 125 11.98 -0.53 5.56
CA PHE A 125 11.78 0.54 6.56
C PHE A 125 12.51 1.83 6.22
N ARG A 126 13.02 1.95 4.99
CA ARG A 126 13.58 3.19 4.49
C ARG A 126 12.49 4.23 4.23
#